data_AF-A0A4S4BP35-F1
#
_entry.id   AF-A0A4S4BP35-F1
#
_cell.length_a   1.000
_cell.length_b   1.000
_cell.length_c   1.000
_cell.angle_alpha   90.00
_cell.angle_beta   90.00
_cell.angle_gamma   90.00
#
_symmetry.space_group_name_H-M   'P 1'
#
loop_
_entity.id
_entity.type
_entity.pdbx_description
1 polymer ?
#
loop_
_entity_poly.entity_id
_entity_poly.type
_entity_poly.pdbx_seq_one_letter_code
_entity_poly.pdbx_strand_id
1 'polypeptide(L)'
;MSQPNQQLLLPQVSQSVLQAQRAVEQAVGHQQMQEAQQVVQQVQQQLQSIQTSNPQEQQQLQKLQQDVQKAYQQLQVENQQLLKAQQLVQTENQQLQQAQQLVKQAQQQVEQEQKDVQLAQEKYHQAQATVMEYQNNHQQ
;
A
#
# COMPACT_ATOMS: atom_id res chain seq x y z
N MET A 1 -60.00 -14.17 3.13
CA MET A 1 -58.92 -14.05 2.13
C MET A 1 -57.69 -13.54 2.85
N SER A 2 -56.67 -14.38 2.90
CA SER A 2 -55.52 -14.27 3.81
C SER A 2 -54.62 -13.10 3.42
N GLN A 3 -54.30 -12.23 4.39
CA GLN A 3 -53.30 -11.17 4.26
C GLN A 3 -51.94 -11.80 3.96
N PRO A 4 -51.25 -11.42 2.88
CA PRO A 4 -49.88 -11.87 2.66
C PRO A 4 -48.95 -11.06 3.56
N ASN A 5 -48.48 -11.70 4.65
CA ASN A 5 -47.11 -11.66 5.15
C ASN A 5 -46.27 -10.40 4.82
N GLN A 6 -46.57 -9.27 5.46
CA GLN A 6 -45.73 -8.05 5.37
C GLN A 6 -44.66 -7.95 6.47
N GLN A 7 -44.61 -8.87 7.42
CA GLN A 7 -43.69 -8.81 8.58
C GLN A 7 -42.30 -9.43 8.34
N LEU A 8 -42.00 -9.95 7.15
CA LEU A 8 -40.80 -10.78 6.91
C LEU A 8 -39.65 -10.11 6.14
N LEU A 9 -39.76 -8.83 5.75
CA LEU A 9 -38.74 -8.16 4.91
C LEU A 9 -37.57 -7.56 5.72
N LEU A 10 -37.81 -7.10 6.95
CA LEU A 10 -36.77 -6.46 7.78
C LEU A 10 -35.61 -7.39 8.20
N PRO A 11 -35.82 -8.67 8.56
CA PRO A 11 -34.73 -9.56 8.97
C PRO A 11 -33.72 -9.84 7.85
N GLN A 12 -34.18 -10.05 6.61
CA GLN A 12 -33.32 -10.29 5.46
C GLN A 12 -32.47 -9.07 5.10
N VAL A 13 -33.05 -7.88 5.20
CA VAL A 13 -32.32 -6.63 5.01
C VAL A 13 -31.22 -6.46 6.05
N SER A 14 -31.56 -6.71 7.32
CA SER A 14 -30.63 -6.61 8.44
C SER A 14 -29.42 -7.53 8.23
N GLN A 15 -29.68 -8.75 7.75
CA GLN A 15 -28.63 -9.73 7.47
C GLN A 15 -27.75 -9.33 6.27
N SER A 16 -28.35 -8.78 5.22
CA SER A 16 -27.63 -8.34 4.02
C SER A 16 -26.75 -7.11 4.32
N VAL A 17 -27.26 -6.15 5.08
CA VAL A 17 -26.47 -4.99 5.56
C VAL A 17 -25.32 -5.44 6.47
N LEU A 18 -25.56 -6.39 7.38
CA LEU A 18 -24.51 -6.95 8.23
C LEU A 18 -23.42 -7.65 7.39
N GLN A 19 -23.82 -8.36 6.33
CA GLN A 19 -22.87 -9.00 5.42
C GLN A 19 -22.02 -7.97 4.67
N ALA A 20 -22.63 -6.88 4.18
CA ALA A 20 -21.90 -5.77 3.59
C ALA A 20 -20.92 -5.11 4.57
N GLN A 21 -21.35 -4.92 5.82
CA GLN A 21 -20.51 -4.34 6.86
C GLN A 21 -19.30 -5.23 7.15
N ARG A 22 -19.51 -6.54 7.29
CA ARG A 22 -18.41 -7.51 7.48
C ARG A 22 -17.47 -7.55 6.27
N ALA A 23 -17.99 -7.49 5.06
CA ALA A 23 -17.17 -7.48 3.85
C ALA A 23 -16.23 -6.26 3.81
N VAL A 24 -16.72 -5.10 4.23
CA VAL A 24 -15.90 -3.88 4.36
C VAL A 24 -14.87 -4.00 5.49
N GLU A 25 -15.26 -4.52 6.65
CA GLU A 25 -14.32 -4.71 7.79
C GLU A 25 -13.19 -5.69 7.48
N GLN A 26 -13.45 -6.70 6.66
CA GLN A 26 -12.46 -7.70 6.26
C GLN A 26 -11.63 -7.27 5.04
N ALA A 27 -11.95 -6.14 4.41
CA ALA A 27 -11.28 -5.67 3.21
C ALA A 27 -9.96 -4.97 3.56
N VAL A 28 -8.84 -5.70 3.48
CA VAL A 28 -7.50 -5.18 3.79
C VAL A 28 -6.70 -4.86 2.52
N GLY A 29 -7.08 -5.45 1.39
CA GLY A 29 -6.42 -5.30 0.09
C GLY A 29 -7.36 -4.86 -1.02
N HIS A 30 -6.80 -4.46 -2.16
CA HIS A 30 -7.55 -3.94 -3.30
C HIS A 30 -8.63 -4.91 -3.81
N GLN A 31 -8.29 -6.20 -3.92
CA GLN A 31 -9.23 -7.23 -4.38
C GLN A 31 -10.41 -7.39 -3.41
N GLN A 32 -10.13 -7.43 -2.10
CA GLN A 32 -11.17 -7.57 -1.07
C GLN A 32 -12.03 -6.30 -0.96
N MET A 33 -11.43 -5.12 -1.16
CA MET A 33 -12.16 -3.84 -1.26
C MET A 33 -13.12 -3.84 -2.45
N GLN A 34 -12.72 -4.43 -3.58
CA GLN A 34 -13.55 -4.54 -4.77
C GLN A 34 -14.72 -5.51 -4.55
N GLU A 35 -14.47 -6.63 -3.87
CA GLU A 35 -15.52 -7.57 -3.44
C GLU A 35 -16.50 -6.89 -2.46
N ALA A 36 -15.99 -6.14 -1.48
CA ALA A 36 -16.81 -5.38 -0.55
C ALA A 36 -17.69 -4.34 -1.27
N GLN A 37 -17.16 -3.66 -2.29
CA GLN A 37 -17.95 -2.75 -3.13
C GLN A 37 -19.08 -3.46 -3.85
N GLN A 38 -18.85 -4.66 -4.39
CA GLN A 38 -19.90 -5.44 -5.05
C GLN A 38 -20.99 -5.85 -4.07
N VAL A 39 -20.62 -6.30 -2.86
CA VAL A 39 -21.59 -6.68 -1.82
C VAL A 39 -22.43 -5.47 -1.40
N VAL A 40 -21.80 -4.32 -1.13
CA VAL A 40 -22.53 -3.09 -0.77
C VAL A 40 -23.48 -2.66 -1.91
N GLN A 41 -23.07 -2.78 -3.17
CA GLN A 41 -23.91 -2.45 -4.33
C GLN A 41 -25.12 -3.40 -4.46
N GLN A 42 -24.94 -4.69 -4.20
CA GLN A 42 -26.04 -5.65 -4.19
C GLN A 42 -27.05 -5.32 -3.08
N VAL A 43 -26.57 -4.99 -1.89
CA VAL A 43 -27.44 -4.56 -0.77
C VAL A 43 -28.21 -3.29 -1.14
N GLN A 44 -27.57 -2.34 -1.82
CA GLN A 44 -28.25 -1.13 -2.28
C GLN A 44 -29.39 -1.43 -3.26
N GLN A 45 -29.18 -2.35 -4.21
CA GLN A 45 -30.22 -2.78 -5.14
C GLN A 45 -31.36 -3.52 -4.42
N GLN A 46 -31.03 -4.41 -3.48
CA GLN A 46 -32.03 -5.10 -2.67
C GLN A 46 -32.89 -4.10 -1.89
N LEU A 47 -32.27 -3.12 -1.22
CA LEU A 47 -32.99 -2.10 -0.47
C LEU A 47 -33.94 -1.27 -1.33
N GLN A 48 -33.56 -0.97 -2.58
CA GLN A 48 -34.41 -0.23 -3.53
C GLN A 48 -35.65 -1.02 -3.98
N SER A 49 -35.58 -2.35 -3.96
CA SER A 49 -36.69 -3.23 -4.37
C SER A 49 -37.78 -3.39 -3.30
N ILE A 50 -37.53 -2.95 -2.07
CA ILE A 50 -38.42 -3.20 -0.93
C ILE A 50 -39.54 -2.16 -0.90
N GLN A 51 -40.76 -2.66 -0.76
CA GLN A 51 -41.96 -1.85 -0.54
C GLN A 51 -42.53 -2.18 0.85
N THR A 52 -42.80 -1.16 1.64
CA THR A 52 -43.42 -1.29 2.97
C THR A 52 -44.72 -0.51 2.99
N SER A 53 -45.75 -1.03 3.64
CA SER A 53 -47.04 -0.32 3.79
C SER A 53 -47.11 0.50 5.08
N ASN A 54 -46.14 0.33 5.98
CA ASN A 54 -46.04 1.08 7.23
C ASN A 54 -45.17 2.34 7.01
N PRO A 55 -45.68 3.55 7.33
CA PRO A 55 -44.92 4.80 7.21
C PRO A 55 -43.62 4.83 8.02
N GLN A 56 -43.60 4.22 9.21
CA GLN A 56 -42.40 4.16 10.06
C GLN A 56 -41.31 3.28 9.43
N GLU A 57 -41.70 2.12 8.90
CA GLU A 57 -40.78 1.23 8.18
C GLU A 57 -40.26 1.88 6.90
N GLN A 58 -41.10 2.67 6.21
CA GLN A 58 -40.70 3.37 5.00
C GLN A 58 -39.66 4.45 5.28
N GLN A 59 -39.84 5.20 6.37
CA GLN A 59 -38.86 6.20 6.81
C GLN A 59 -37.54 5.53 7.21
N GLN A 60 -37.60 4.39 7.91
CA GLN A 60 -36.40 3.63 8.30
C GLN A 60 -35.67 3.04 7.08
N LEU A 61 -36.42 2.52 6.10
CA LEU A 61 -35.87 2.02 4.84
C LEU A 61 -35.17 3.13 4.05
N GLN A 62 -35.77 4.32 3.93
CA GLN A 62 -35.12 5.47 3.28
C GLN A 62 -33.81 5.86 3.97
N LYS A 63 -33.80 5.90 5.30
CA LYS A 63 -32.58 6.19 6.06
C LYS A 63 -31.50 5.15 5.77
N LEU A 64 -31.86 3.87 5.76
CA LEU A 64 -30.92 2.78 5.48
C LEU A 64 -30.37 2.83 4.05
N GLN A 65 -31.21 3.16 3.06
CA GLN A 65 -30.78 3.37 1.68
C GLN A 65 -29.77 4.52 1.56
N GLN A 66 -30.01 5.64 2.25
CA GLN A 66 -29.06 6.76 2.29
C GLN A 66 -27.74 6.38 2.98
N ASP A 67 -27.82 5.69 4.12
CA ASP A 67 -26.65 5.26 4.89
C ASP A 67 -25.77 4.31 4.04
N VAL A 68 -26.37 3.33 3.36
CA VAL A 68 -25.66 2.41 2.46
C VAL A 68 -25.07 3.13 1.26
N GLN A 69 -25.80 4.08 0.66
CA GLN A 69 -25.29 4.87 -0.46
C GLN A 69 -24.07 5.71 -0.06
N LYS A 70 -24.12 6.33 1.12
CA LYS A 70 -23.00 7.11 1.67
C LYS A 70 -21.79 6.22 1.94
N ALA A 71 -22.01 5.05 2.55
CA ALA A 71 -20.95 4.08 2.80
C ALA A 71 -20.31 3.59 1.50
N TYR A 72 -21.10 3.35 0.45
CA TYR A 72 -20.59 2.96 -0.86
C TYR A 72 -19.69 4.04 -1.49
N GLN A 73 -20.11 5.31 -1.45
CA GLN A 73 -19.29 6.41 -1.95
C GLN A 73 -17.98 6.56 -1.17
N GLN A 74 -18.04 6.42 0.15
CA GLN A 74 -16.84 6.48 0.99
C GLN A 74 -15.88 5.33 0.65
N LEU A 75 -16.39 4.11 0.49
CA LEU A 75 -15.61 2.93 0.10
C LEU A 75 -14.96 3.10 -1.28
N GLN A 76 -15.60 3.80 -2.22
CA GLN A 76 -14.99 4.13 -3.51
C GLN A 76 -13.80 5.08 -3.37
N VAL A 77 -13.91 6.10 -2.50
CA VAL A 77 -12.82 7.03 -2.21
C VAL A 77 -11.65 6.31 -1.55
N GLU A 78 -11.93 5.49 -0.53
CA GLU A 78 -10.91 4.72 0.18
C GLU A 78 -10.19 3.74 -0.76
N ASN A 79 -10.89 3.10 -1.70
CA ASN A 79 -10.26 2.20 -2.67
C ASN A 79 -9.32 2.95 -3.64
N GLN A 80 -9.70 4.16 -4.07
CA GLN A 80 -8.81 4.99 -4.88
C GLN A 80 -7.57 5.44 -4.10
N GLN A 81 -7.73 5.78 -2.82
CA GLN A 81 -6.60 6.14 -1.97
C GLN A 81 -5.65 4.96 -1.75
N LEU A 82 -6.20 3.77 -1.51
CA LEU A 82 -5.42 2.53 -1.38
C LEU A 82 -4.61 2.24 -2.64
N LEU A 83 -5.22 2.38 -3.83
CA LEU A 83 -4.52 2.17 -5.10
C LEU A 83 -3.36 3.15 -5.29
N LYS A 84 -3.58 4.44 -4.97
CA LYS A 84 -2.52 5.46 -5.01
C LYS A 84 -1.38 5.13 -4.05
N ALA A 85 -1.71 4.70 -2.83
CA ALA A 85 -0.71 4.32 -1.83
C ALA A 85 0.12 3.10 -2.30
N GLN A 86 -0.51 2.09 -2.89
CA GLN A 86 0.19 0.93 -3.45
C GLN A 86 1.16 1.33 -4.57
N GLN A 87 0.75 2.23 -5.46
CA GLN A 87 1.61 2.72 -6.54
C GLN A 87 2.81 3.52 -6.01
N LEU A 88 2.60 4.34 -4.97
CA LEU A 88 3.68 5.05 -4.29
C LEU A 88 4.69 4.09 -3.67
N VAL A 89 4.21 3.10 -2.90
CA VAL A 89 5.07 2.08 -2.29
C VAL A 89 5.87 1.30 -3.35
N GLN A 90 5.26 0.97 -4.49
CA GLN A 90 5.96 0.32 -5.59
C GLN A 90 7.08 1.20 -6.15
N THR A 91 6.81 2.50 -6.33
CA THR A 91 7.77 3.48 -6.83
C THR A 91 8.93 3.67 -5.85
N GLU A 92 8.64 3.82 -4.56
CA GLU A 92 9.65 3.97 -3.51
C GLU A 92 10.53 2.73 -3.39
N ASN A 93 9.95 1.52 -3.52
CA ASN A 93 10.74 0.28 -3.55
C ASN A 93 11.70 0.23 -4.74
N GLN A 94 11.28 0.66 -5.93
CA GLN A 94 12.17 0.71 -7.09
C GLN A 94 13.31 1.73 -6.87
N GLN A 95 12.99 2.91 -6.34
CA GLN A 95 14.00 3.93 -6.02
C GLN A 95 14.99 3.43 -4.96
N LEU A 96 14.49 2.74 -3.93
CA LEU A 96 15.34 2.14 -2.89
C LEU A 96 16.30 1.10 -3.47
N GLN A 97 15.83 0.23 -4.37
CA GLN A 97 16.69 -0.75 -5.04
C GLN A 97 17.77 -0.09 -5.89
N GLN A 98 17.44 0.97 -6.62
CA GLN A 98 18.42 1.74 -7.39
C GLN A 98 19.46 2.40 -6.47
N ALA A 99 19.02 3.03 -5.39
CA ALA A 99 19.91 3.64 -4.40
C ALA A 99 20.86 2.60 -3.78
N GLN A 100 20.36 1.40 -3.45
CA GLN A 100 21.19 0.32 -2.93
C GLN A 100 22.26 -0.14 -3.94
N GLN A 101 21.93 -0.20 -5.22
CA GLN A 101 22.89 -0.53 -6.28
C GLN A 101 23.99 0.54 -6.39
N LEU A 102 23.62 1.82 -6.36
CA LEU A 102 24.57 2.94 -6.40
C LEU A 102 25.51 2.93 -5.19
N VAL A 103 24.97 2.69 -3.99
CA VAL A 103 25.79 2.57 -2.78
C VAL A 103 26.79 1.43 -2.90
N LYS A 104 26.36 0.27 -3.42
CA LYS A 104 27.26 -0.88 -3.63
C LYS A 104 28.39 -0.55 -4.62
N GLN A 105 28.08 0.16 -5.71
CA GLN A 105 29.09 0.59 -6.67
C GLN A 105 30.08 1.57 -6.05
N ALA A 106 29.58 2.56 -5.29
CA ALA A 106 30.42 3.52 -4.59
C ALA A 106 31.34 2.85 -3.57
N GLN A 107 30.84 1.85 -2.83
CA GLN A 107 31.66 1.06 -1.90
C GLN A 107 32.80 0.35 -2.62
N GLN A 108 32.52 -0.31 -3.75
CA GLN A 108 33.56 -0.97 -4.55
C GLN A 108 34.61 0.01 -5.08
N GLN A 109 34.19 1.20 -5.49
CA GLN A 109 35.11 2.23 -5.94
C GLN A 109 36.02 2.72 -4.80
N VAL A 110 35.45 2.97 -3.62
CA VAL A 110 36.23 3.36 -2.43
C VAL A 110 37.24 2.28 -2.05
N GLU A 111 36.86 1.00 -2.08
CA GLU A 111 37.78 -0.11 -1.83
C GLU A 111 38.94 -0.16 -2.84
N GLN A 112 38.66 0.13 -4.11
CA GLN A 112 39.70 0.19 -5.14
C GLN A 112 40.64 1.38 -4.90
N GLU A 113 40.10 2.57 -4.65
CA GLU A 113 40.89 3.76 -4.37
C GLU A 113 41.77 3.59 -3.13
N GLN A 114 41.27 2.91 -2.09
CA GLN A 114 42.06 2.57 -0.91
C GLN A 114 43.27 1.68 -1.25
N LYS A 115 43.09 0.67 -2.11
CA LYS A 115 44.19 -0.19 -2.57
C LYS A 115 45.21 0.60 -3.39
N ASP A 116 44.74 1.48 -4.27
CA ASP A 116 45.61 2.30 -5.11
C ASP A 116 46.45 3.27 -4.26
N VAL A 117 45.84 3.88 -3.23
CA VAL A 117 46.54 4.73 -2.25
C VAL A 117 47.59 3.94 -1.48
N GLN A 118 47.28 2.74 -1.00
CA GLN A 118 48.24 1.88 -0.30
C GLN A 118 49.45 1.55 -1.20
N LEU A 119 49.20 1.16 -2.44
CA LEU A 119 50.27 0.87 -3.40
C LEU A 119 51.15 2.09 -3.69
N ALA A 120 50.54 3.28 -3.81
CA ALA A 120 51.27 4.52 -4.03
C ALA A 120 52.17 4.86 -2.82
N GLN A 121 51.67 4.64 -1.59
CA GLN A 121 52.45 4.85 -0.36
C GLN A 121 53.65 3.90 -0.27
N GLU A 122 53.46 2.62 -0.58
CA GLU A 122 54.57 1.65 -0.62
C GLU A 122 55.67 2.07 -1.60
N LYS A 123 55.27 2.46 -2.83
CA LYS A 123 56.23 2.93 -3.85
C LYS A 123 56.95 4.21 -3.42
N TYR A 124 56.24 5.13 -2.77
CA TYR A 124 56.85 6.35 -2.23
C TYR A 124 57.92 6.03 -1.18
N HIS A 125 57.63 5.12 -0.25
CA HIS A 125 58.62 4.70 0.76
C HIS A 125 59.83 3.98 0.16
N GLN A 126 59.62 3.11 -0.83
CA GLN A 126 60.71 2.46 -1.55
C GLN A 126 61.61 3.48 -2.25
N ALA A 127 61.02 4.43 -2.99
CA ALA A 127 61.77 5.49 -3.64
C ALA A 127 62.55 6.35 -2.63
N GLN A 128 61.94 6.67 -1.50
CA GLN A 128 62.60 7.42 -0.42
C GLN A 128 63.80 6.64 0.14
N ALA A 129 63.66 5.33 0.37
CA ALA A 129 64.75 4.48 0.83
C ALA A 129 65.91 4.45 -0.18
N THR A 130 65.61 4.25 -1.47
CA THR A 130 66.63 4.26 -2.54
C THR A 130 67.38 5.59 -2.61
N VAL A 131 66.69 6.72 -2.47
CA VAL A 131 67.33 8.05 -2.44
C VAL A 131 68.26 8.19 -1.24
N MET A 132 67.85 7.74 -0.05
CA MET A 132 68.69 7.79 1.16
C MET A 132 69.94 6.90 1.02
N GLU A 133 69.82 5.70 0.46
CA GLU A 133 70.96 4.83 0.18
C GLU A 133 71.95 5.46 -0.80
N TYR A 134 71.44 6.07 -1.88
CA TYR A 134 72.28 6.75 -2.86
C TYR A 134 73.04 7.94 -2.24
N GLN A 135 72.36 8.74 -1.41
CA GLN A 135 72.99 9.87 -0.70
C GLN A 135 74.09 9.42 0.26
N ASN A 136 73.84 8.39 1.07
CA ASN A 136 74.86 7.86 2.01
C ASN A 136 76.08 7.29 1.28
N ASN A 137 75.89 6.60 0.16
CA ASN A 137 76.99 6.02 -0.62
C ASN A 137 77.84 7.04 -1.38
N HIS A 138 77.36 8.28 -1.58
CA HIS A 138 78.10 9.36 -2.25
C HIS A 138 78.74 10.37 -1.28
N GLN A 139 78.59 10.17 0.03
CA GLN A 139 79.20 11.01 1.08
C GLN A 139 80.39 10.35 1.80
N GLN A 140 80.78 9.13 1.40
CA GLN A 140 81.99 8.42 1.87
C GLN A 140 83.10 8.49 0.82
#